data_AF-W2QTR8-F1
#
_entry.id   AF-W2QTR8-F1
#
_cell.length_a   1.000
_cell.length_b   1.000
_cell.length_c   1.000
_cell.angle_alpha   90.00
_cell.angle_beta   90.00
_cell.angle_gamma   90.00
#
_symmetry.space_group_name_H-M   'P 1'
#
loop_
_entity.id
_entity.type
_entity.pdbx_description
1 polymer ?
#
loop_
_entity_poly.entity_id
_entity_poly.type
_entity_poly.pdbx_seq_one_letter_code
_entity_poly.pdbx_strand_id
1 'polypeptide(L)'
;MFLSSHHECSLSMSINVQLHEGVVPYLVSPYEKFFFLIHHVKLTVESGNGYPGQGGCFYGGEGRCYVSQYRLVFVADAARGNAAYQSFSLPFYGIRDWSFDVSIFGAKSWKGYVNRVPGGGLVGIGKFTMEFLSYGFDEFRNHVLPLLENSRSLHRRFRDLSTPSVLLLPGKLEGRGDGDSRRLAYYSADDPMTLFVVDKAPASAEGH
;
A
#
# COMPACT_ATOMS: atom_id res chain seq x y z
N MET A 1 -26.39 16.99 -10.41
CA MET A 1 -25.86 15.70 -10.90
C MET A 1 -24.38 15.68 -10.55
N PHE A 2 -24.01 15.05 -9.43
CA PHE A 2 -22.62 15.01 -8.97
C PHE A 2 -21.85 13.97 -9.78
N LEU A 3 -21.00 14.40 -10.70
CA LEU A 3 -19.98 13.55 -11.31
C LEU A 3 -18.92 13.27 -10.23
N SER A 4 -19.00 12.09 -9.61
CA SER A 4 -17.98 11.59 -8.70
C SER A 4 -16.74 11.24 -9.52
N SER A 5 -15.77 12.15 -9.60
CA SER A 5 -14.42 11.82 -10.06
C SER A 5 -13.81 10.83 -9.05
N HIS A 6 -13.68 9.56 -9.43
CA HIS A 6 -13.02 8.56 -8.61
C HIS A 6 -11.52 8.88 -8.56
N HIS A 7 -11.07 9.45 -7.44
CA HIS A 7 -9.66 9.61 -7.13
C HIS A 7 -9.19 8.31 -6.46
N GLU A 8 -8.40 7.51 -7.17
CA GLU A 8 -7.78 6.32 -6.60
C GLU A 8 -6.40 6.70 -6.03
N CYS A 9 -6.20 6.48 -4.73
CA CYS A 9 -4.85 6.52 -4.17
C CYS A 9 -4.14 5.24 -4.63
N SER A 10 -3.15 5.39 -5.52
CA SER A 10 -2.55 4.22 -6.17
C SER A 10 -1.29 3.73 -5.48
N LEU A 11 -0.60 4.57 -4.70
CA LEU A 11 0.81 4.32 -4.36
C LEU A 11 1.16 4.55 -2.87
N SER A 12 0.39 5.29 -2.07
CA SER A 12 0.51 5.24 -0.60
C SER A 12 -0.74 4.62 0.02
N MET A 13 -0.55 3.68 0.94
CA MET A 13 -1.63 2.94 1.60
C MET A 13 -2.82 2.64 0.70
N SER A 14 -2.62 1.78 -0.28
CA SER A 14 -3.71 1.33 -1.14
C SER A 14 -3.94 -0.15 -0.94
N ILE A 15 -5.22 -0.49 -0.80
CA ILE A 15 -5.73 -1.80 -1.19
C ILE A 15 -5.59 -1.88 -2.72
N ASN A 16 -5.07 -2.99 -3.23
CA ASN A 16 -4.82 -3.23 -4.65
C ASN A 16 -3.84 -2.23 -5.29
N VAL A 17 -2.67 -2.08 -4.66
CA VAL A 17 -1.49 -1.39 -5.24
C VAL A 17 -1.23 -1.92 -6.65
N GLN A 18 -0.92 -1.01 -7.58
CA GLN A 18 -0.53 -1.39 -8.93
C GLN A 18 0.74 -2.25 -8.94
N LEU A 19 0.72 -3.31 -9.74
CA LEU A 19 1.81 -4.27 -9.88
C LEU A 19 2.26 -4.35 -11.35
N HIS A 20 3.57 -4.28 -11.58
CA HIS A 20 4.19 -4.64 -12.84
C HIS A 20 4.03 -6.15 -13.07
N GLU A 21 3.54 -6.52 -14.25
CA GLU A 21 3.20 -7.89 -14.66
C GLU A 21 2.27 -8.62 -13.66
N GLY A 22 1.50 -7.88 -12.85
CA GLY A 22 0.63 -8.46 -11.81
C GLY A 22 1.38 -9.08 -10.61
N VAL A 23 2.70 -8.89 -10.51
CA VAL A 23 3.56 -9.64 -9.58
C VAL A 23 4.44 -8.74 -8.73
N VAL A 24 4.99 -7.66 -9.31
CA VAL A 24 6.02 -6.81 -8.68
C VAL A 24 5.46 -5.42 -8.43
N PRO A 25 5.50 -4.87 -7.19
CA PRO A 25 4.97 -3.54 -6.94
C PRO A 25 5.72 -2.44 -7.70
N TYR A 26 4.98 -1.47 -8.25
CA TYR A 26 5.60 -0.27 -8.82
C TYR A 26 6.29 0.57 -7.73
N LEU A 27 7.45 1.11 -8.08
CA LEU A 27 8.16 2.08 -7.26
C LEU A 27 7.40 3.42 -7.27
N VAL A 28 7.26 4.06 -6.12
CA VAL A 28 6.60 5.39 -6.01
C VAL A 28 7.57 6.53 -6.26
N SER A 29 8.87 6.27 -6.18
CA SER A 29 9.93 7.27 -6.24
C SER A 29 11.18 6.62 -6.86
N PRO A 30 12.02 7.36 -7.61
CA PRO A 30 13.30 6.85 -8.10
C PRO A 30 14.27 6.54 -6.96
N TYR A 31 14.00 7.02 -5.75
CA TYR A 31 14.78 6.70 -4.56
C TYR A 31 14.24 5.49 -3.79
N GLU A 32 13.04 5.01 -4.14
CA GLU A 32 12.51 3.78 -3.56
C GLU A 32 13.19 2.57 -4.20
N LYS A 33 13.65 1.64 -3.36
CA LYS A 33 14.16 0.34 -3.79
C LYS A 33 13.63 -0.74 -2.85
N PHE A 34 12.98 -1.75 -3.40
CA PHE A 34 12.71 -2.97 -2.66
C PHE A 34 14.03 -3.73 -2.48
N PHE A 35 14.45 -3.90 -1.23
CA PHE A 35 15.73 -4.52 -0.88
C PHE A 35 15.57 -5.84 -0.13
N PHE A 36 14.37 -6.14 0.35
CA PHE A 36 14.08 -7.39 1.03
C PHE A 36 12.72 -7.93 0.56
N LEU A 37 12.65 -9.24 0.35
CA LEU A 37 11.47 -9.96 -0.08
C LEU A 37 11.28 -11.15 0.86
N ILE A 38 10.08 -11.29 1.40
CA ILE A 38 9.71 -12.45 2.20
C ILE A 38 8.51 -13.15 1.58
N HIS A 39 8.59 -14.48 1.50
CA HIS A 39 7.58 -15.35 0.93
C HIS A 39 6.78 -16.06 2.03
N HIS A 40 5.64 -16.63 1.66
CA HIS A 40 4.80 -17.44 2.56
C HIS A 40 4.42 -16.68 3.83
N VAL A 41 3.87 -15.50 3.65
CA VAL A 41 3.29 -14.68 4.71
C VAL A 41 1.80 -14.54 4.48
N LYS A 42 1.04 -14.35 5.55
CA LYS A 42 -0.38 -14.03 5.48
C LYS A 42 -0.61 -12.69 6.14
N LEU A 43 -1.22 -11.76 5.41
CA LEU A 43 -1.56 -10.44 5.94
C LEU A 43 -3.07 -10.36 6.18
N THR A 44 -3.47 -9.88 7.35
CA THR A 44 -4.86 -9.55 7.66
C THR A 44 -4.92 -8.10 8.09
N VAL A 45 -5.92 -7.36 7.59
CA VAL A 45 -6.13 -5.95 7.93
C VAL A 45 -7.58 -5.73 8.30
N GLU A 46 -7.82 -5.24 9.51
CA GLU A 46 -9.16 -4.94 10.03
C GLU A 46 -9.31 -3.43 10.13
N SER A 47 -10.34 -2.83 9.54
CA SER A 47 -10.54 -1.37 9.61
C SER A 47 -12.01 -1.03 9.88
N GLY A 48 -12.23 -0.15 10.85
CA GLY A 48 -13.56 0.30 11.30
C GLY A 48 -13.91 -0.19 12.71
N ASN A 49 -14.80 0.54 13.38
CA ASN A 49 -15.35 0.15 14.68
C ASN A 49 -16.54 -0.78 14.43
N GLY A 50 -16.49 -2.02 14.92
CA GLY A 50 -17.44 -3.11 14.68
C GLY A 50 -18.90 -2.91 15.14
N TYR A 51 -19.49 -1.75 14.87
CA TYR A 51 -20.92 -1.52 14.88
C TYR A 51 -21.51 -2.04 13.55
N PRO A 52 -22.70 -2.67 13.51
CA PRO A 52 -23.17 -3.35 12.31
C PRO A 52 -23.28 -2.34 11.16
N GLY A 53 -22.49 -2.55 10.10
CA GLY A 53 -22.54 -1.76 8.86
C GLY A 53 -21.35 -0.86 8.53
N GLN A 54 -20.33 -0.71 9.40
CA GLN A 54 -19.15 0.15 9.10
C GLN A 54 -17.76 -0.47 9.36
N GLY A 55 -17.67 -1.75 9.74
CA GLY A 55 -16.41 -2.47 9.87
C GLY A 55 -16.13 -3.34 8.63
N GLY A 56 -14.98 -3.14 8.00
CA GLY A 56 -14.45 -4.04 6.96
C GLY A 56 -13.35 -4.91 7.55
N CYS A 57 -13.56 -6.23 7.58
CA CYS A 57 -12.47 -7.17 7.81
C CYS A 57 -11.90 -7.57 6.45
N PHE A 58 -10.68 -7.13 6.16
CA PHE A 58 -9.98 -7.44 4.93
C PHE A 58 -9.04 -8.60 5.20
N TYR A 59 -9.49 -9.81 4.88
CA TYR A 59 -8.64 -11.00 4.92
C TYR A 59 -7.78 -11.03 3.65
N GLY A 60 -6.46 -10.88 3.84
CA GLY A 60 -5.51 -11.20 2.79
C GLY A 60 -5.27 -12.70 2.75
N GLY A 61 -5.06 -13.22 1.54
CA GLY A 61 -4.61 -14.60 1.36
C GLY A 61 -3.17 -14.81 1.85
N GLU A 62 -2.63 -15.96 1.52
CA GLU A 62 -1.18 -16.19 1.59
C GLU A 62 -0.51 -15.45 0.43
N GLY A 63 0.72 -15.00 0.63
CA GLY A 63 1.45 -14.27 -0.38
C GLY A 63 2.88 -13.91 0.05
N ARG A 64 3.35 -12.79 -0.48
CA ARG A 64 4.71 -12.30 -0.29
C ARG A 64 4.73 -10.81 0.01
N CYS A 65 5.73 -10.36 0.76
CA CYS A 65 5.93 -8.97 1.13
C CYS A 65 7.24 -8.43 0.59
N TYR A 66 7.16 -7.32 -0.14
CA TYR A 66 8.29 -6.53 -0.60
C TYR A 66 8.55 -5.40 0.40
N VAL A 67 9.78 -5.23 0.84
CA VAL A 67 10.20 -4.22 1.81
C VAL A 67 11.11 -3.21 1.12
N SER A 68 10.68 -1.95 1.12
CA SER A 68 11.48 -0.79 0.70
C SER A 68 11.91 0.03 1.90
N GLN A 69 12.54 1.19 1.66
CA GLN A 69 12.95 2.11 2.72
C GLN A 69 11.75 2.84 3.36
N TYR A 70 10.60 2.86 2.69
CA TYR A 70 9.45 3.69 3.07
C TYR A 70 8.22 2.88 3.47
N ARG A 71 8.05 1.71 2.84
CA ARG A 71 6.85 0.89 2.98
C ARG A 71 7.14 -0.58 2.77
N LEU A 72 6.21 -1.38 3.26
CA LEU A 72 6.04 -2.77 2.90
C LEU A 72 4.87 -2.88 1.93
N VAL A 73 4.99 -3.71 0.90
CA VAL A 73 3.90 -4.03 -0.01
C VAL A 73 3.66 -5.54 0.01
N PHE A 74 2.50 -5.94 0.50
CA PHE A 74 2.01 -7.32 0.39
C PHE A 74 1.39 -7.54 -0.99
N VAL A 75 1.66 -8.70 -1.58
CA VAL A 75 1.06 -9.19 -2.81
C VAL A 75 0.57 -10.62 -2.54
N ALA A 76 -0.73 -10.83 -2.71
CA ALA A 76 -1.35 -12.15 -2.57
C ALA A 76 -0.91 -13.06 -3.72
N ASP A 77 -0.70 -14.33 -3.43
CA ASP A 77 -0.54 -15.32 -4.50
C ASP A 77 -1.93 -15.57 -5.11
N ALA A 78 -2.05 -15.36 -6.43
CA ALA A 78 -3.30 -15.30 -7.20
C ALA A 78 -4.16 -16.59 -7.20
N ALA A 79 -3.86 -17.58 -6.36
CA ALA A 79 -4.46 -18.92 -6.40
C ALA A 79 -5.71 -19.10 -5.53
N ARG A 80 -6.13 -18.12 -4.72
CA ARG A 80 -7.35 -18.25 -3.90
C ARG A 80 -8.29 -17.07 -4.13
N GLY A 81 -9.30 -17.29 -4.96
CA GLY A 81 -10.34 -16.32 -5.37
C GLY A 81 -11.27 -15.80 -4.26
N ASN A 82 -10.80 -15.74 -3.01
CA ASN A 82 -11.56 -15.24 -1.86
C ASN A 82 -10.76 -14.23 -0.99
N ALA A 83 -9.68 -13.65 -1.54
CA ALA A 83 -8.94 -12.61 -0.86
C ALA A 83 -9.65 -11.26 -1.02
N ALA A 84 -9.83 -10.53 0.08
CA ALA A 84 -10.46 -9.21 0.08
C ALA A 84 -9.61 -8.16 -0.67
N TYR A 85 -8.33 -8.45 -0.90
CA TYR A 85 -7.40 -7.63 -1.67
C TYR A 85 -6.31 -8.51 -2.32
N GLN A 86 -5.82 -8.07 -3.48
CA GLN A 86 -4.71 -8.70 -4.21
C GLN A 86 -3.35 -8.16 -3.77
N SER A 87 -3.30 -6.91 -3.31
CA SER A 87 -2.09 -6.30 -2.77
C SER A 87 -2.44 -5.25 -1.73
N PHE A 88 -1.51 -4.96 -0.83
CA PHE A 88 -1.72 -3.98 0.23
C PHE A 88 -0.41 -3.28 0.60
N SER A 89 -0.43 -1.94 0.58
CA SER A 89 0.74 -1.12 0.96
C SER A 89 0.66 -0.65 2.41
N LEU A 90 1.69 -0.94 3.20
CA LEU A 90 1.91 -0.50 4.58
C LEU A 90 3.11 0.44 4.67
N PRO A 91 2.95 1.77 4.66
CA PRO A 91 4.05 2.68 4.88
C PRO A 91 4.42 2.77 6.35
N PHE A 92 5.72 2.74 6.63
CA PHE A 92 6.23 2.63 7.99
C PHE A 92 5.89 3.85 8.86
N TYR A 93 5.85 5.06 8.28
CA TYR A 93 5.53 6.29 9.02
C TYR A 93 4.11 6.29 9.60
N GLY A 94 3.21 5.55 8.96
CA GLY A 94 1.81 5.40 9.36
C GLY A 94 1.59 4.32 10.43
N ILE A 95 2.60 3.48 10.70
CA ILE A 95 2.50 2.36 11.64
C ILE A 95 2.70 2.85 13.09
N ARG A 96 1.92 2.28 14.00
CA ARG A 96 1.88 2.59 15.45
C ARG A 96 1.67 1.31 16.25
N ASP A 97 2.10 1.36 17.51
CA ASP A 97 1.85 0.34 18.53
C ASP A 97 2.08 -1.09 18.00
N TRP A 98 3.20 -1.27 17.31
CA TRP A 98 3.56 -2.52 16.65
C TRP A 98 4.28 -3.46 17.62
N SER A 99 4.16 -4.76 17.39
CA SER A 99 4.88 -5.79 18.13
C SER A 99 5.28 -6.95 17.23
N PHE A 100 6.45 -7.51 17.52
CA PHE A 100 6.92 -8.78 16.97
C PHE A 100 6.72 -9.86 18.03
N ASP A 101 5.89 -10.85 17.74
CA ASP A 101 5.49 -11.86 18.70
C ASP A 101 5.88 -13.25 18.20
N VAL A 102 6.35 -14.08 19.13
CA VAL A 102 6.52 -15.52 18.93
C VAL A 102 5.65 -16.21 19.96
N SER A 103 4.63 -16.93 19.49
CA SER A 103 3.72 -17.68 20.36
C SER A 103 4.45 -18.85 21.04
N ILE A 104 3.85 -19.39 22.10
CA ILE A 104 4.37 -20.60 22.79
C ILE A 104 4.45 -21.82 21.88
N PHE A 105 3.71 -21.84 20.77
CA PHE A 105 3.75 -22.90 19.75
C PHE A 105 4.70 -22.57 18.59
N GLY A 106 5.53 -21.53 18.73
CA GLY A 106 6.52 -21.14 17.72
C GLY A 106 5.96 -20.33 16.55
N ALA A 107 4.64 -20.14 16.45
CA ALA A 107 4.05 -19.26 15.43
C ALA A 107 4.54 -17.83 15.61
N LYS A 108 5.07 -17.24 14.54
CA LYS A 108 5.68 -15.90 14.55
C LYS A 108 4.77 -14.91 13.84
N SER A 109 4.59 -13.72 14.41
CA SER A 109 3.72 -12.69 13.84
C SER A 109 4.27 -11.28 14.08
N TRP A 110 3.87 -10.37 13.20
CA TRP A 110 4.08 -8.93 13.35
C TRP A 110 2.73 -8.23 13.25
N LYS A 111 2.35 -7.51 14.31
CA LYS A 111 1.04 -6.85 14.40
C LYS A 111 1.21 -5.39 14.77
N GLY A 112 0.20 -4.59 14.48
CA GLY A 112 0.19 -3.18 14.84
C GLY A 112 -1.01 -2.45 14.26
N TYR A 113 -0.99 -1.14 14.41
CA TYR A 113 -2.01 -0.26 13.86
C TYR A 113 -1.40 0.61 12.77
N VAL A 114 -2.22 0.96 11.78
CA VAL A 114 -1.84 1.81 10.68
C VAL A 114 -2.89 2.91 10.51
N ASN A 115 -2.44 4.17 10.50
CA ASN A 115 -3.33 5.31 10.29
C ASN A 115 -3.93 5.27 8.89
N ARG A 116 -5.19 5.69 8.71
CA ARG A 116 -5.77 5.82 7.37
C ARG A 116 -5.06 6.92 6.57
N VAL A 117 -4.93 6.69 5.26
CA VAL A 117 -4.56 7.72 4.28
C VAL A 117 -5.80 8.06 3.46
N PRO A 118 -6.10 9.35 3.20
CA PRO A 118 -7.19 9.75 2.31
C PRO A 118 -7.10 9.03 0.96
N GLY A 119 -8.20 8.42 0.50
CA GLY A 119 -8.26 7.68 -0.76
C GLY A 119 -7.63 6.27 -0.74
N GLY A 120 -7.10 5.81 0.40
CA GLY A 120 -6.38 4.55 0.53
C GLY A 120 -7.21 3.27 0.71
N GLY A 121 -8.55 3.39 0.74
CA GLY A 121 -9.48 2.26 0.87
C GLY A 121 -9.75 1.79 2.31
N LEU A 122 -8.98 2.23 3.31
CA LEU A 122 -9.31 2.00 4.73
C LEU A 122 -10.35 3.01 5.24
N VAL A 123 -11.39 2.51 5.90
CA VAL A 123 -12.48 3.33 6.47
C VAL A 123 -11.99 4.10 7.72
N GLY A 124 -11.11 3.49 8.51
CA GLY A 124 -10.53 4.04 9.73
C GLY A 124 -9.11 3.54 9.99
N ILE A 125 -8.64 3.66 11.24
CA ILE A 125 -7.37 3.05 11.65
C ILE A 125 -7.45 1.54 11.35
N GLY A 126 -6.46 1.03 10.62
CA GLY A 126 -6.35 -0.38 10.29
C GLY A 126 -5.53 -1.11 11.36
N LYS A 127 -6.04 -2.20 11.91
CA LYS A 127 -5.22 -3.15 12.67
C LYS A 127 -4.69 -4.20 11.69
N PHE A 128 -3.38 -4.30 11.55
CA PHE A 128 -2.77 -5.33 10.71
C PHE A 128 -2.19 -6.45 11.55
N THR A 129 -2.19 -7.66 10.99
CA THR A 129 -1.49 -8.83 11.52
C THR A 129 -0.86 -9.56 10.35
N MET A 130 0.46 -9.71 10.39
CA MET A 130 1.24 -10.47 9.43
C MET A 130 1.78 -11.74 10.10
N GLU A 131 1.32 -12.89 9.63
CA GLU A 131 1.76 -14.20 10.08
C GLU A 131 2.86 -14.72 9.16
N PHE A 132 3.93 -15.25 9.76
CA PHE A 132 5.05 -15.82 9.04
C PHE A 132 4.85 -17.33 9.00
N LEU A 133 4.51 -17.87 7.83
CA LEU A 133 4.20 -19.29 7.65
C LEU A 133 5.45 -20.11 7.29
N SER A 134 6.58 -19.44 7.10
CA SER A 134 7.88 -20.02 6.74
C SER A 134 9.02 -19.34 7.52
N TYR A 135 10.25 -19.59 7.10
CA TYR A 135 11.46 -18.93 7.58
C TYR A 135 11.53 -17.45 7.17
N GLY A 136 12.47 -16.70 7.77
CA GLY A 136 12.72 -15.30 7.41
C GLY A 136 12.20 -14.26 8.42
N PHE A 137 11.56 -14.68 9.52
CA PHE A 137 11.04 -13.74 10.52
C PHE A 137 12.14 -12.90 11.18
N ASP A 138 13.26 -13.52 11.55
CA ASP A 138 14.31 -12.83 12.29
C ASP A 138 15.06 -11.86 11.36
N GLU A 139 15.31 -12.27 10.12
CA GLU A 139 15.83 -11.42 9.05
C GLU A 139 14.88 -10.27 8.75
N PHE A 140 13.58 -10.54 8.60
CA PHE A 140 12.56 -9.52 8.40
C PHE A 140 12.57 -8.50 9.52
N ARG A 141 12.56 -8.96 10.78
CA ARG A 141 12.59 -8.11 11.96
C ARG A 141 13.82 -7.22 11.96
N ASN A 142 15.00 -7.77 11.66
CA ASN A 142 16.25 -7.03 11.63
C ASN A 142 16.27 -5.93 10.55
N HIS A 143 15.64 -6.18 9.39
CA HIS A 143 15.52 -5.18 8.33
C HIS A 143 14.46 -4.12 8.64
N VAL A 144 13.32 -4.51 9.20
CA VAL A 144 12.16 -3.62 9.37
C VAL A 144 12.22 -2.78 10.64
N LEU A 145 12.83 -3.29 11.71
CA LEU A 145 12.92 -2.58 12.99
C LEU A 145 13.57 -1.18 12.84
N PRO A 146 14.74 -1.02 12.21
CA PRO A 146 15.33 0.31 12.01
C PRO A 146 14.46 1.22 11.15
N LEU A 147 13.72 0.67 10.18
CA LEU A 147 12.83 1.45 9.33
C LEU A 147 11.65 2.00 10.13
N LEU A 148 11.04 1.16 10.99
CA LEU A 148 9.94 1.57 11.85
C LEU A 148 10.35 2.70 12.79
N GLU A 149 11.49 2.57 13.46
CA GLU A 149 12.03 3.56 14.41
C GLU A 149 12.33 4.90 13.72
N ASN A 150 12.88 4.87 12.50
CA ASN A 150 13.31 6.07 11.80
C ASN A 150 12.28 6.64 10.81
N SER A 151 11.19 5.90 10.55
CA SER A 151 10.20 6.20 9.51
C SER A 151 9.62 7.61 9.59
N ARG A 152 9.25 8.07 10.79
CA ARG A 152 8.64 9.39 11.02
C ARG A 152 9.63 10.53 10.78
N SER A 153 10.88 10.33 11.18
CA SER A 153 11.95 11.30 10.97
C SER A 153 12.30 11.40 9.48
N LEU A 154 12.36 10.26 8.80
CA LEU A 154 12.53 10.20 7.35
C LEU A 154 11.37 10.89 6.62
N HIS A 155 10.12 10.58 7.00
CA HIS A 155 8.94 11.18 6.42
C HIS A 155 8.90 12.70 6.60
N ARG A 156 9.27 13.21 7.79
CA ARG A 156 9.43 14.65 8.02
C ARG A 156 10.46 15.28 7.08
N ARG A 157 11.62 14.65 6.89
CA ARG A 157 12.64 15.16 5.94
C ARG A 157 12.08 15.27 4.53
N PHE A 158 11.32 14.27 4.07
CA PHE A 158 10.68 14.29 2.76
C PHE A 158 9.66 15.43 2.62
N ARG A 159 8.88 15.69 3.67
CA ARG A 159 7.93 16.82 3.71
C ARG A 159 8.62 18.18 3.68
N ASP A 160 9.80 18.27 4.27
CA ASP A 160 10.56 19.52 4.36
C ASP A 160 11.46 19.74 3.12
N LEU A 161 11.47 18.83 2.13
CA LEU A 161 12.20 19.02 0.87
C LEU A 161 11.56 20.16 0.06
N SER A 162 12.38 21.14 -0.32
CA SER A 162 11.97 22.28 -1.16
C SER A 162 11.73 21.91 -2.63
N THR A 163 12.25 20.75 -3.07
CA THR A 163 12.00 20.18 -4.39
C THR A 163 11.09 18.96 -4.23
N PRO A 164 10.00 18.85 -4.99
CA PRO A 164 9.18 17.66 -4.95
C PRO A 164 10.04 16.47 -5.37
N SER A 165 10.06 15.43 -4.53
CA SER A 165 10.64 14.15 -4.94
C SER A 165 9.89 13.72 -6.19
N VAL A 166 10.59 13.50 -7.31
CA VAL A 166 9.94 13.04 -8.55
C VAL A 166 9.27 11.73 -8.21
N LEU A 167 7.95 11.68 -8.19
CA LEU A 167 7.26 10.44 -7.95
C LEU A 167 7.13 9.72 -9.29
N LEU A 168 7.53 8.45 -9.32
CA LEU A 168 7.45 7.65 -10.53
C LEU A 168 5.99 7.31 -10.77
N LEU A 169 5.48 7.77 -11.90
CA LEU A 169 4.20 7.31 -12.41
C LEU A 169 4.40 5.96 -13.10
N PRO A 170 3.64 4.92 -12.75
CA PRO A 170 3.61 3.68 -13.51
C PRO A 170 3.38 3.99 -15.00
N GLY A 171 4.43 3.77 -15.80
CA GLY A 171 4.38 3.99 -17.23
C GLY A 171 3.61 2.87 -17.90
N LYS A 172 2.44 3.21 -18.43
CA LYS A 172 1.61 2.41 -19.36
C LYS A 172 1.04 1.12 -18.76
N LEU A 173 -0.26 1.14 -18.47
CA LEU A 173 -1.05 -0.08 -18.30
C LEU A 173 -1.44 -0.60 -19.68
N GLU A 174 -0.98 -1.79 -20.05
CA GLU A 174 -1.51 -2.48 -21.22
C GLU A 174 -2.90 -3.03 -20.87
N GLY A 175 -3.94 -2.32 -21.32
CA GLY A 175 -5.31 -2.69 -21.01
C GLY A 175 -6.34 -1.73 -21.57
N ARG A 176 -6.64 -1.93 -22.86
CA ARG A 176 -7.87 -1.52 -23.57
C ARG A 176 -7.89 -0.14 -24.21
N GLY A 177 -7.63 -0.14 -25.52
CA GLY A 177 -8.12 0.87 -26.44
C GLY A 177 -7.13 1.98 -26.72
N ASP A 178 -6.75 2.08 -27.98
CA ASP A 178 -6.17 3.25 -28.62
C ASP A 178 -7.10 4.46 -28.42
N GLY A 179 -6.85 5.22 -27.36
CA GLY A 179 -7.59 6.41 -27.01
C GLY A 179 -6.79 7.20 -26.00
N ASP A 180 -6.57 8.48 -26.30
CA ASP A 180 -5.81 9.51 -25.57
C ASP A 180 -6.31 9.71 -24.12
N SER A 181 -6.23 8.66 -23.31
CA SER A 181 -6.64 8.63 -21.92
C SER A 181 -5.46 9.11 -21.09
N ARG A 182 -5.20 10.42 -21.16
CA ARG A 182 -4.12 11.06 -20.42
C ARG A 182 -4.42 10.97 -18.92
N ARG A 183 -3.77 10.04 -18.23
CA ARG A 183 -3.87 9.89 -16.77
C ARG A 183 -3.07 11.00 -16.10
N LEU A 184 -3.73 11.74 -15.22
CA LEU A 184 -3.09 12.77 -14.40
C LEU A 184 -2.78 12.15 -13.05
N ALA A 185 -1.64 12.51 -12.47
CA ALA A 185 -1.37 12.18 -11.09
C ALA A 185 -0.96 13.38 -10.28
N TYR A 186 -1.39 13.35 -9.04
CA TYR A 186 -1.26 14.41 -8.07
C TYR A 186 -0.66 13.81 -6.81
N TYR A 187 0.22 14.54 -6.14
CA TYR A 187 0.64 14.17 -4.80
C TYR A 187 -0.19 14.94 -3.76
N SER A 188 -0.37 14.37 -2.57
CA SER A 188 -1.02 15.11 -1.48
C SER A 188 -0.10 16.23 -0.98
N ALA A 189 -0.63 17.45 -0.88
CA ALA A 189 0.12 18.56 -0.28
C ALA A 189 0.47 18.30 1.20
N ASP A 190 -0.37 17.55 1.90
CA ASP A 190 -0.18 17.18 3.31
C ASP A 190 0.71 15.96 3.50
N ASP A 191 0.86 15.14 2.45
CA ASP A 191 1.65 13.91 2.47
C ASP A 191 2.32 13.68 1.10
N PRO A 192 3.58 14.09 0.92
CA PRO A 192 4.27 13.99 -0.36
C PRO A 192 4.54 12.54 -0.78
N MET A 193 4.36 11.55 0.11
CA MET A 193 4.45 10.13 -0.25
C MET A 193 3.14 9.59 -0.82
N THR A 194 2.05 10.36 -0.75
CA THR A 194 0.72 9.98 -1.23
C THR A 194 0.46 10.46 -2.65
N LEU A 195 0.10 9.53 -3.54
CA LEU A 195 -0.22 9.80 -4.95
C LEU A 195 -1.63 9.36 -5.31
N PHE A 196 -2.35 10.28 -5.91
CA PHE A 196 -3.64 10.06 -6.54
C PHE A 196 -3.46 9.98 -8.04
N VAL A 197 -4.00 8.93 -8.65
CA VAL A 197 -4.11 8.83 -10.11
C VAL A 197 -5.55 9.10 -10.48
N VAL A 198 -5.75 9.96 -11.48
CA VAL A 198 -7.06 10.34 -11.99
C VAL A 198 -7.10 9.99 -13.47
N ASP A 199 -8.05 9.14 -13.83
CA ASP A 199 -8.40 8.88 -15.21
C ASP A 199 -9.19 10.08 -15.73
N LYS A 200 -8.59 10.82 -16.68
CA LYS A 200 -9.32 11.87 -17.38
C LYS A 200 -10.35 11.18 -18.29
N ALA A 201 -11.63 11.47 -18.09
CA ALA A 201 -12.66 11.04 -19.02
C ALA A 201 -12.32 11.55 -20.44
N PRO A 202 -12.57 10.76 -21.51
CA PRO A 202 -12.39 11.25 -22.86
C PRO A 202 -13.25 12.51 -23.02
N ALA A 203 -12.67 13.58 -23.57
CA ALA A 203 -13.42 14.78 -23.87
C ALA A 203 -14.63 14.36 -24.70
N SER A 204 -15.83 14.53 -24.14
CA SER A 204 -17.05 14.41 -24.91
C SER A 204 -16.90 15.37 -26.08
N ALA A 205 -16.86 14.83 -27.30
CA ALA A 205 -17.00 15.63 -28.49
C ALA A 205 -18.35 16.34 -28.39
N GLU A 206 -18.33 17.59 -27.93
CA GLU A 206 -19.44 18.49 -28.10
C GLU A 206 -19.57 18.69 -29.61
N GLY A 207 -20.51 17.94 -30.18
CA GLY A 207 -21.04 18.28 -31.49
C GLY A 207 -21.71 19.64 -31.39
N HIS A 208 -21.32 20.54 -32.28
CA HIS A 208 -22.20 21.36 -33.12
C HIS A 208 -21.43 21.71 -34.40
#